data_AF-A0AAU9NP70-F1
#
_entry.id   AF-A0AAU9NP70-F1
#
_cell.length_a   1.000
_cell.length_b   1.000
_cell.length_c   1.000
_cell.angle_alpha   90.00
_cell.angle_beta   90.00
_cell.angle_gamma   90.00
#
_symmetry.space_group_name_H-M   'P 1'
#
loop_
_entity.id
_entity.type
_entity.pdbx_description
1 polymer ?
#
loop_
_entity_poly.entity_id
_entity_poly.type
_entity_poly.pdbx_seq_one_letter_code
_entity_poly.pdbx_strand_id
1 'polypeptide(L)'
;MAVEYDKVKRTRDLLSSFYSQDASQTSAPTNTTSRFATLDTINTTSFDADQYMNLLVQKSNLEGLLQRHVEMAAEIKNLDTDLQMLVYENYNKFISATDTIKRMKNNIVGMEVNMEQLLEKIMSVQSRSDGVNTSLFEKREHIEKLHRTRNLLRKVQFIYDLPTTLGKCIKSEAYGDAVRFYTGAMPIFKAYGDSSFQDCKKASEEVMSVIVNKLQDKVSSESESIQTRAEAVMLLKQLDFPKGYTTRDVHICIQSLAYTHGNMENFAFHVLFSGYV
;
A
#
# COMPACT_ATOMS: atom_id res chain seq x y z
N MET A 1 -2.76 -30.20 5.57
CA MET A 1 -1.67 -29.53 6.31
C MET A 1 -1.40 -30.18 7.67
N ALA A 2 -2.40 -30.40 8.54
CA ALA A 2 -2.20 -31.04 9.86
C ALA A 2 -1.75 -32.52 9.80
N VAL A 3 -2.27 -33.30 8.85
CA VAL A 3 -1.95 -34.74 8.69
C VAL A 3 -0.50 -35.00 8.27
N GLU A 4 0.10 -34.05 7.56
CA GLU A 4 1.47 -34.17 7.04
C GLU A 4 2.51 -33.81 8.10
N TYR A 5 2.18 -32.84 8.95
CA TYR A 5 2.97 -32.47 10.12
C TYR A 5 3.10 -33.62 11.13
N ASP A 6 2.03 -34.38 11.37
CA ASP A 6 2.04 -35.54 12.26
C ASP A 6 2.89 -36.70 11.73
N LYS A 7 2.94 -36.87 10.41
CA LYS A 7 3.83 -37.87 9.78
C LYS A 7 5.29 -37.50 9.96
N VAL A 8 5.66 -36.25 9.68
CA VAL A 8 7.03 -35.76 9.83
C VAL A 8 7.52 -35.86 11.28
N LYS A 9 6.64 -35.55 12.24
CA LYS A 9 6.96 -35.67 13.67
C LYS A 9 7.22 -37.13 14.08
N ARG A 10 6.35 -38.07 13.65
CA ARG A 10 6.55 -39.51 13.92
C ARG A 10 7.83 -40.07 13.27
N THR A 11 8.14 -39.65 12.05
CA THR A 11 9.38 -40.08 11.38
C THR A 11 10.63 -39.56 12.10
N ARG A 12 10.58 -38.32 12.61
CA ARG A 12 11.68 -37.73 13.40
C ARG A 12 11.89 -38.47 14.73
N ASP A 13 10.80 -38.81 15.43
CA ASP A 13 10.88 -39.52 16.70
C ASP A 13 11.43 -40.94 16.52
N LEU A 14 11.00 -41.65 15.47
CA LEU A 14 11.53 -42.97 15.09
C LEU A 14 13.02 -42.94 14.78
N LEU A 15 13.48 -41.94 14.03
CA LEU A 15 14.90 -41.77 13.73
C LEU A 15 15.71 -41.44 14.99
N SER A 16 15.19 -40.59 15.88
CA SER A 16 15.90 -40.23 17.12
C SER A 16 16.10 -41.44 18.05
N SER A 17 15.12 -42.34 18.12
CA SER A 17 15.22 -43.59 18.89
C SER A 17 16.32 -44.50 18.34
N PHE A 18 16.39 -44.62 17.01
CA PHE A 18 17.38 -45.46 16.32
C PHE A 18 18.82 -44.98 16.56
N TYR A 19 19.07 -43.67 16.55
CA TYR A 19 20.41 -43.10 16.75
C TYR A 19 20.78 -42.85 18.22
N SER A 20 19.82 -42.83 19.15
CA SER A 20 20.10 -42.64 20.58
C SER A 20 20.49 -43.94 21.30
N GLN A 21 20.17 -45.11 20.73
CA GLN A 21 20.44 -46.41 21.34
C GLN A 21 21.90 -46.87 21.18
N ASP A 22 22.61 -46.35 20.17
CA ASP A 22 24.01 -46.73 19.89
C ASP A 22 25.05 -45.96 20.74
N ALA A 23 24.64 -44.92 21.48
CA ALA A 23 25.54 -44.12 22.30
C ALA A 23 25.84 -44.71 23.69
N SER A 24 25.21 -45.83 24.06
CA SER A 24 25.25 -46.39 25.42
C SER A 24 25.71 -47.86 25.51
N GLN A 25 26.57 -48.34 24.61
CA GLN A 25 27.26 -49.63 24.79
C GLN A 25 28.76 -49.53 24.47
N THR A 26 29.49 -48.79 25.30
CA THR A 26 30.94 -48.95 25.47
C THR A 26 31.24 -50.04 26.51
N SER A 27 31.84 -51.12 26.02
CA SER A 27 32.91 -51.95 26.64
C SER A 27 32.66 -52.81 27.91
N ALA A 28 32.86 -54.13 27.68
CA ALA A 28 33.60 -55.15 28.47
C ALA A 28 32.76 -56.26 29.18
N PRO A 29 33.31 -57.48 29.44
CA PRO A 29 34.53 -58.12 28.94
C PRO A 29 34.32 -59.51 28.29
N THR A 30 35.34 -59.95 27.56
CA THR A 30 35.61 -61.30 27.08
C THR A 30 35.69 -62.31 28.24
N ASN A 31 34.75 -63.25 28.30
CA ASN A 31 34.93 -64.51 29.03
C ASN A 31 34.97 -65.67 28.05
N THR A 32 36.19 -66.16 27.85
CA THR A 32 36.53 -67.45 27.25
C THR A 32 36.00 -68.57 28.16
N THR A 33 34.76 -68.98 27.92
CA THR A 33 34.25 -70.25 28.46
C THR A 33 33.86 -71.11 27.27
N SER A 34 34.50 -72.26 27.17
CA SER A 34 34.24 -73.34 26.20
C SER A 34 32.74 -73.50 25.95
N ARG A 35 32.22 -72.90 24.88
CA ARG A 35 30.85 -73.13 24.47
C ARG A 35 30.84 -74.51 23.83
N PHE A 36 30.29 -75.48 24.54
CA PHE A 36 29.81 -76.71 23.92
C PHE A 36 29.00 -76.30 22.68
N ALA A 37 29.47 -76.68 21.50
CA ALA A 37 28.79 -76.36 20.26
C ALA A 37 27.38 -76.96 20.31
N THR A 38 26.38 -76.08 20.46
CA THR A 38 24.98 -76.45 20.30
C THR A 38 24.68 -76.42 18.80
N LEU A 39 23.73 -77.22 18.35
CA LEU A 39 23.39 -77.34 16.92
C LEU A 39 22.84 -76.02 16.32
N ASP A 40 22.57 -75.02 17.15
CA ASP A 40 22.08 -73.68 16.77
C ASP A 40 23.19 -72.66 16.47
N THR A 41 24.48 -73.05 16.59
CA THR A 41 25.61 -72.10 16.46
C THR A 41 25.99 -71.75 15.01
N ILE A 42 25.21 -72.21 14.01
CA ILE A 42 25.53 -72.09 12.56
C ILE A 42 25.68 -70.63 12.11
N ASN A 43 24.90 -69.71 12.68
CA ASN A 43 24.91 -68.29 12.31
C ASN A 43 25.95 -67.44 13.09
N THR A 44 26.85 -68.07 13.85
CA THR A 44 27.85 -67.34 14.65
C THR A 44 29.14 -67.13 13.84
N THR A 45 29.81 -66.00 14.04
CA THR A 45 31.07 -65.65 13.36
C THR A 45 32.24 -66.60 13.63
N SER A 46 32.13 -67.48 14.63
CA SER A 46 33.11 -68.51 15.00
C SER A 46 32.65 -69.92 14.62
N PHE A 47 31.83 -70.08 13.58
CA PHE A 47 31.32 -71.37 13.12
C PHE A 47 32.46 -72.27 12.61
N ASP A 48 32.49 -73.51 13.12
CA ASP A 48 33.41 -74.57 12.68
C ASP A 48 32.58 -75.73 12.09
N ALA A 49 32.73 -75.94 10.78
CA ALA A 49 31.96 -76.91 10.02
C ALA A 49 32.26 -78.35 10.45
N ASP A 50 33.52 -78.66 10.79
CA ASP A 50 33.94 -80.00 11.17
C ASP A 50 33.40 -80.37 12.56
N GLN A 51 33.44 -79.43 13.51
CA GLN A 51 32.85 -79.64 14.83
C GLN A 51 31.31 -79.78 14.76
N TYR A 52 30.66 -78.96 13.95
CA TYR A 52 29.22 -79.03 13.73
C TYR A 52 28.80 -80.36 13.10
N MET A 53 29.51 -80.81 12.06
CA MET A 53 29.20 -82.05 11.36
C MET A 53 29.44 -83.28 12.25
N ASN A 54 30.53 -83.31 13.01
CA ASN A 54 30.81 -84.38 13.97
C ASN A 54 29.71 -84.51 15.04
N LEU A 55 29.22 -83.38 15.55
CA LEU A 55 28.11 -83.37 16.52
C LEU A 55 26.78 -83.76 15.90
N LEU A 56 26.51 -83.35 14.66
CA LEU A 56 25.30 -83.71 13.93
C LEU A 56 25.25 -85.22 13.66
N VAL A 57 26.34 -85.83 13.20
CA VAL A 57 26.45 -87.27 12.93
C VAL A 57 26.31 -88.10 14.22
N GLN A 58 26.86 -87.64 15.34
CA GLN A 58 26.73 -88.35 16.62
C GLN A 58 25.32 -88.30 17.22
N LYS A 59 24.54 -87.24 16.93
CA LYS A 59 23.23 -87.00 17.57
C LYS A 59 22.02 -87.35 16.69
N SER A 60 22.17 -87.46 15.38
CA SER A 60 21.07 -87.72 14.44
C SER A 60 21.16 -89.12 13.82
N ASN A 61 20.01 -89.68 13.47
CA ASN A 61 19.95 -90.90 12.66
C ASN A 61 20.05 -90.54 11.16
N LEU A 62 20.23 -91.54 10.29
CA LEU A 62 20.41 -91.32 8.85
C LEU A 62 19.26 -90.55 8.21
N GLU A 63 18.02 -90.79 8.66
CA GLU A 63 16.83 -90.11 8.16
C GLU A 63 16.82 -88.62 8.56
N GLY A 64 17.19 -88.29 9.79
CA GLY A 64 17.36 -86.92 10.25
C GLY A 64 18.50 -86.19 9.54
N LEU A 65 19.59 -86.88 9.22
CA LEU A 65 20.69 -86.32 8.43
C LEU A 65 20.25 -86.01 6.99
N LEU A 66 19.48 -86.91 6.36
CA LEU A 66 18.93 -86.71 5.02
C LEU A 66 17.95 -85.54 5.00
N GLN A 67 17.05 -85.46 5.99
CA GLN A 67 16.11 -84.36 6.15
C GLN A 67 16.85 -83.02 6.30
N ARG A 68 17.90 -82.97 7.14
CA ARG A 68 18.70 -81.75 7.32
C ARG A 68 19.43 -81.35 6.05
N HIS A 69 19.91 -82.29 5.25
CA HIS A 69 20.49 -82.01 3.94
C HIS A 69 19.47 -81.37 2.98
N VAL A 70 18.24 -81.91 2.92
CA VAL A 70 17.18 -81.35 2.08
C VAL A 70 16.79 -79.94 2.53
N GLU A 71 16.65 -79.72 3.84
CA GLU A 71 16.37 -78.40 4.40
C GLU A 71 17.48 -77.40 4.09
N MET A 72 18.75 -77.79 4.29
CA MET A 72 19.88 -76.93 4.00
C MET A 72 19.98 -76.58 2.52
N ALA A 73 19.70 -77.53 1.61
CA ALA A 73 19.64 -77.26 0.18
C ALA A 73 18.52 -76.27 -0.18
N ALA A 74 17.37 -76.36 0.49
CA ALA A 74 16.28 -75.40 0.30
C ALA A 74 16.62 -74.01 0.87
N GLU A 75 17.24 -73.96 2.06
CA GLU A 75 17.74 -72.72 2.69
C GLU A 75 18.74 -72.01 1.78
N ILE A 76 19.71 -72.73 1.21
CA ILE A 76 20.70 -72.17 0.27
C ILE A 76 20.01 -71.53 -0.94
N LYS A 77 19.03 -72.22 -1.54
CA LYS A 77 18.31 -71.70 -2.72
C LYS A 77 17.47 -70.46 -2.38
N ASN A 78 16.83 -70.46 -1.22
CA ASN A 78 16.06 -69.30 -0.76
C ASN A 78 16.97 -68.10 -0.53
N LEU A 79 18.11 -68.29 0.14
CA LEU A 79 19.10 -67.22 0.38
C LEU A 79 19.66 -66.64 -0.92
N ASP A 80 19.91 -67.47 -1.94
CA ASP A 80 20.32 -66.98 -3.26
C ASP A 80 19.23 -66.12 -3.92
N THR A 81 17.98 -66.57 -3.82
CA THR A 81 16.83 -65.81 -4.35
C THR A 81 16.65 -64.47 -3.61
N ASP A 82 16.80 -64.47 -2.28
CA ASP A 82 16.72 -63.27 -1.45
C ASP A 82 17.87 -62.30 -1.74
N LEU A 83 19.09 -62.81 -1.95
CA LEU A 83 20.24 -61.99 -2.34
C LEU A 83 19.99 -61.33 -3.70
N GLN A 84 19.51 -62.08 -4.68
CA GLN A 84 19.15 -61.53 -5.99
C GLN A 84 18.08 -60.45 -5.85
N MET A 85 17.02 -60.71 -5.08
CA MET A 85 15.94 -59.75 -4.85
C MET A 85 16.47 -58.45 -4.21
N LEU A 86 17.32 -58.56 -3.19
CA LEU A 86 17.93 -57.41 -2.53
C LEU A 86 18.76 -56.57 -3.52
N VAL A 87 19.56 -57.24 -4.34
CA VAL A 87 20.37 -56.59 -5.38
C VAL A 87 19.48 -55.86 -6.39
N TYR A 88 18.40 -56.49 -6.87
CA TYR A 88 17.45 -55.85 -7.78
C TYR A 88 16.76 -54.64 -7.16
N GLU A 89 16.25 -54.77 -5.93
CA GLU A 89 15.62 -53.64 -5.25
C GLU A 89 16.59 -52.48 -5.05
N ASN A 90 17.82 -52.80 -4.66
CA ASN A 90 18.85 -51.81 -4.38
C ASN A 90 19.29 -51.09 -5.67
N TYR A 91 19.52 -51.83 -6.76
CA TYR A 91 19.80 -51.21 -8.07
C TYR A 91 18.63 -50.36 -8.57
N ASN A 92 17.38 -50.82 -8.43
CA ASN A 92 16.21 -50.04 -8.82
C ASN A 92 16.09 -48.74 -8.00
N LYS A 93 16.40 -48.79 -6.70
CA LYS A 93 16.47 -47.59 -5.84
C LYS A 93 17.57 -46.62 -6.31
N PHE A 94 18.76 -47.13 -6.66
CA PHE A 94 19.86 -46.30 -7.18
C PHE A 94 19.55 -45.67 -8.53
N ILE A 95 18.95 -46.42 -9.45
CA ILE A 95 18.51 -45.90 -10.76
C ILE A 95 17.47 -44.80 -10.54
N SER A 96 16.45 -45.06 -9.71
CA SER A 96 15.40 -44.09 -9.39
C SER A 96 15.95 -42.82 -8.74
N ALA A 97 16.90 -42.96 -7.82
CA ALA A 97 17.58 -41.82 -7.19
C ALA A 97 18.38 -41.03 -8.23
N THR A 98 19.11 -41.72 -9.11
CA THR A 98 19.89 -41.08 -10.19
C THR A 98 19.00 -40.32 -11.17
N ASP A 99 17.87 -40.90 -11.58
CA ASP A 99 16.91 -40.25 -12.46
C ASP A 99 16.21 -39.06 -11.79
N THR A 100 15.96 -39.15 -10.48
CA THR A 100 15.46 -38.01 -9.70
C THR A 100 16.48 -36.86 -9.69
N ILE A 101 17.77 -37.15 -9.46
CA ILE A 101 18.84 -36.14 -9.51
C ILE A 101 18.94 -35.51 -10.91
N LYS A 102 18.87 -36.31 -11.97
CA LYS A 102 18.87 -35.78 -13.36
C LYS A 102 17.68 -34.85 -13.61
N ARG A 103 16.48 -35.25 -13.16
CA ARG A 103 15.27 -34.43 -13.27
C ARG A 103 15.40 -33.12 -12.49
N MET A 104 15.93 -33.18 -11.27
CA MET A 104 16.20 -31.99 -10.45
C MET A 104 17.17 -31.04 -11.15
N LYS A 105 18.29 -31.56 -11.68
CA LYS A 105 19.26 -30.77 -12.45
C LYS A 105 18.61 -30.05 -13.63
N ASN A 106 17.85 -30.76 -14.46
CA ASN A 106 17.21 -30.17 -15.63
C ASN A 106 16.19 -29.08 -15.26
N ASN A 107 15.43 -29.27 -14.18
CA ASN A 107 14.50 -28.25 -13.69
C ASN A 107 15.23 -27.00 -13.17
N ILE A 108 16.33 -27.17 -12.42
CA ILE A 108 17.11 -26.04 -11.89
C ILE A 108 17.71 -25.23 -13.03
N VAL A 109 18.32 -25.89 -14.02
CA VAL A 109 18.88 -25.21 -15.21
C VAL A 109 17.76 -24.49 -16.00
N GLY A 110 16.59 -25.11 -16.16
CA GLY A 110 15.45 -24.44 -16.78
C GLY A 110 14.95 -23.22 -15.99
N MET A 111 15.01 -23.28 -14.65
CA MET A 111 14.62 -22.17 -13.78
C MET A 111 15.59 -20.99 -13.87
N GLU A 112 16.90 -21.23 -13.98
CA GLU A 112 17.91 -20.18 -14.16
C GLU A 112 17.64 -19.38 -15.45
N VAL A 113 17.41 -20.07 -16.57
CA VAL A 113 17.07 -19.42 -17.85
C VAL A 113 15.78 -18.60 -17.74
N ASN A 114 14.75 -19.14 -17.07
CA ASN A 114 13.50 -18.41 -16.88
C ASN A 114 13.69 -17.16 -16.00
N MET A 115 14.56 -17.22 -15.00
CA MET A 115 14.88 -16.09 -14.12
C MET A 115 15.64 -14.99 -14.88
N GLU A 116 16.58 -15.35 -15.73
CA GLU A 116 17.29 -14.41 -16.61
C GLU A 116 16.32 -13.71 -17.58
N GLN A 117 15.43 -14.45 -18.23
CA GLN A 117 14.39 -13.89 -19.10
C GLN A 117 13.42 -12.97 -18.33
N LEU A 118 13.10 -13.29 -17.07
CA LEU A 118 12.26 -12.44 -16.25
C LEU A 118 12.98 -11.13 -15.92
N LEU A 119 14.25 -11.18 -15.55
CA LEU A 119 15.06 -10.00 -15.25
C LEU A 119 15.17 -9.09 -16.48
N GLU A 120 15.41 -9.66 -17.66
CA GLU A 120 15.43 -8.92 -18.92
C GLU A 120 14.08 -8.22 -19.21
N LYS A 121 12.96 -8.92 -19.01
CA LYS A 121 11.62 -8.33 -19.16
C LYS A 121 11.37 -7.21 -18.18
N ILE A 122 11.78 -7.35 -16.92
CA ILE A 122 11.65 -6.30 -15.89
C ILE A 122 12.47 -5.08 -16.30
N MET A 123 13.72 -5.26 -16.73
CA MET A 123 14.57 -4.17 -17.20
C MET A 123 13.96 -3.46 -18.43
N SER A 124 13.40 -4.23 -19.37
CA SER A 124 12.71 -3.69 -20.54
C SER A 124 11.47 -2.87 -20.15
N VAL A 125 10.64 -3.40 -19.23
CA VAL A 125 9.46 -2.68 -18.71
C VAL A 125 9.88 -1.40 -17.97
N GLN A 126 10.93 -1.46 -17.14
CA GLN A 126 11.44 -0.32 -16.42
C GLN A 126 11.95 0.77 -17.38
N SER A 127 12.80 0.41 -18.36
CA SER A 127 13.30 1.36 -19.36
C SER A 127 12.15 2.01 -20.16
N ARG A 128 11.16 1.21 -20.57
CA ARG A 128 9.96 1.74 -21.25
C ARG A 128 9.15 2.66 -20.33
N SER A 129 9.01 2.31 -19.05
CA SER A 129 8.31 3.13 -18.05
C SER A 129 9.03 4.46 -17.83
N ASP A 130 10.36 4.45 -17.69
CA ASP A 130 11.18 5.65 -17.53
C ASP A 130 11.10 6.55 -18.77
N GLY A 131 11.11 5.96 -19.97
CA GLY A 131 10.89 6.70 -21.22
C GLY A 131 9.52 7.36 -21.29
N VAL A 132 8.45 6.64 -20.93
CA VAL A 132 7.10 7.21 -20.85
C VAL A 132 7.04 8.31 -19.79
N ASN A 133 7.56 8.06 -18.59
CA ASN A 133 7.53 9.01 -17.49
C ASN A 133 8.28 10.31 -17.83
N THR A 134 9.44 10.21 -18.46
CA THR A 134 10.21 11.36 -18.93
C THR A 134 9.42 12.17 -19.97
N SER A 135 8.82 11.50 -20.97
CA SER A 135 8.01 12.17 -21.98
C SER A 135 6.75 12.84 -21.40
N LEU A 136 6.13 12.24 -20.38
CA LEU A 136 4.97 12.82 -19.69
C LEU A 136 5.37 13.96 -18.77
N PHE A 137 6.55 13.90 -18.15
CA PHE A 137 7.07 14.97 -17.31
C PHE A 137 7.24 16.26 -18.11
N GLU A 138 7.88 16.21 -19.27
CA GLU A 138 8.02 17.37 -20.16
C GLU A 138 6.65 17.94 -20.56
N LYS A 139 5.72 17.08 -20.97
CA LYS A 139 4.35 17.51 -21.33
C LYS A 139 3.62 18.15 -20.15
N ARG A 140 3.75 17.60 -18.92
CA ARG A 140 3.16 18.17 -17.71
C ARG A 140 3.74 19.55 -17.41
N GLU A 141 5.05 19.72 -17.55
CA GLU A 141 5.71 21.01 -17.35
C GLU A 141 5.21 22.05 -18.36
N HIS A 142 5.07 21.67 -19.64
CA HIS A 142 4.50 22.55 -20.67
C HIS A 142 3.05 22.91 -20.39
N ILE A 143 2.22 21.95 -19.97
CA ILE A 143 0.82 22.19 -19.59
C ILE A 143 0.77 23.13 -18.38
N GLU A 144 1.64 22.97 -17.39
CA GLU A 144 1.69 23.83 -16.22
C GLU A 144 2.08 25.27 -16.59
N LYS A 145 3.10 25.45 -17.45
CA LYS A 145 3.46 26.77 -18.00
C LYS A 145 2.27 27.41 -18.71
N LEU A 146 1.57 26.66 -19.57
CA LEU A 146 0.39 27.16 -20.28
C LEU A 146 -0.76 27.50 -19.32
N HIS A 147 -0.97 26.70 -18.28
CA HIS A 147 -1.99 26.94 -17.26
C HIS A 147 -1.67 28.21 -16.45
N ARG A 148 -0.40 28.44 -16.09
CA ARG A 148 0.05 29.70 -15.46
C ARG A 148 -0.26 30.90 -16.36
N THR A 149 0.11 30.83 -17.65
CA THR A 149 -0.17 31.90 -18.62
C THR A 149 -1.67 32.13 -18.80
N ARG A 150 -2.47 31.07 -18.96
CA ARG A 150 -3.93 31.17 -19.08
C ARG A 150 -4.57 31.78 -17.84
N ASN A 151 -4.09 31.43 -16.65
CA ASN A 151 -4.58 32.00 -15.40
C ASN A 151 -4.26 33.49 -15.30
N LEU A 152 -3.06 33.90 -15.68
CA LEU A 152 -2.70 35.31 -15.76
C LEU A 152 -3.58 36.05 -16.78
N LEU A 153 -3.74 35.50 -17.97
CA LEU A 153 -4.59 36.10 -19.01
C LEU A 153 -6.04 36.24 -18.55
N ARG A 154 -6.60 35.25 -17.84
CA ARG A 154 -7.95 35.33 -17.28
C ARG A 154 -8.08 36.39 -16.19
N LYS A 155 -7.05 36.56 -15.33
CA LYS A 155 -7.02 37.65 -14.35
C LYS A 155 -6.97 39.01 -15.03
N VAL A 156 -6.15 39.17 -16.07
CA VAL A 156 -6.06 40.41 -16.85
C VAL A 156 -7.39 40.69 -17.56
N GLN A 157 -7.99 39.67 -18.17
CA GLN A 157 -9.31 39.79 -18.82
C GLN A 157 -10.38 40.24 -17.82
N PHE A 158 -10.41 39.67 -16.61
CA PHE A 158 -11.34 40.09 -15.57
C PHE A 158 -11.21 41.59 -15.23
N ILE A 159 -9.99 42.13 -15.19
CA ILE A 159 -9.75 43.55 -14.92
C ILE A 159 -10.21 44.44 -16.09
N TYR A 160 -9.98 44.03 -17.33
CA TYR A 160 -10.45 44.75 -18.51
C TYR A 160 -11.98 44.73 -18.65
N ASP A 161 -12.61 43.59 -18.33
CA ASP A 161 -14.06 43.43 -18.40
C ASP A 161 -14.77 44.11 -17.23
N LEU A 162 -14.06 44.44 -16.14
CA LEU A 162 -14.61 44.98 -14.89
C LEU A 162 -15.54 46.19 -15.10
N PRO A 163 -15.16 47.27 -15.82
CA PRO A 163 -16.05 48.43 -16.01
C PRO A 163 -17.36 48.06 -16.72
N THR A 164 -17.28 47.16 -17.71
CA THR A 164 -18.46 46.70 -18.45
C THR A 164 -19.38 45.83 -17.59
N THR A 165 -18.80 44.99 -16.72
CA THR A 165 -19.57 44.16 -15.77
C THR A 165 -20.23 45.03 -14.69
N LEU A 166 -19.54 46.03 -14.15
CA LEU A 166 -20.12 46.99 -13.20
C LEU A 166 -21.27 47.78 -13.85
N GLY A 167 -21.11 48.20 -15.11
CA GLY A 167 -22.17 48.85 -15.87
C GLY A 167 -23.39 47.96 -16.10
N LYS A 168 -23.21 46.63 -16.24
CA LYS A 168 -24.33 45.68 -16.27
C LYS A 168 -25.00 45.54 -14.90
N CYS A 169 -24.23 45.50 -13.81
CA CYS A 169 -24.79 45.47 -12.46
C CYS A 169 -25.66 46.70 -12.15
N ILE A 170 -25.33 47.87 -12.69
CA ILE A 170 -26.18 49.07 -12.59
C ILE A 170 -27.54 48.87 -13.28
N LYS A 171 -27.57 48.16 -14.42
CA LYS A 171 -28.81 47.90 -15.17
C LYS A 171 -29.68 46.82 -14.52
N SER A 172 -29.05 45.86 -13.85
CA SER A 172 -29.74 44.74 -13.19
C SER A 172 -29.99 44.97 -11.69
N GLU A 173 -29.68 46.15 -11.16
CA GLU A 173 -29.77 46.52 -9.73
C GLU A 173 -29.04 45.56 -8.76
N ALA A 174 -28.11 44.74 -9.26
CA ALA A 174 -27.34 43.78 -8.48
C ALA A 174 -26.10 44.46 -7.86
N TYR A 175 -26.34 45.37 -6.91
CA TYR A 175 -25.27 46.18 -6.30
C TYR A 175 -24.30 45.36 -5.44
N GLY A 176 -24.76 44.28 -4.80
CA GLY A 176 -23.91 43.42 -3.96
C GLY A 176 -22.79 42.72 -4.74
N ASP A 177 -23.09 42.19 -5.92
CA ASP A 177 -22.08 41.56 -6.78
C ASP A 177 -21.13 42.60 -7.38
N ALA A 178 -21.61 43.80 -7.68
CA ALA A 178 -20.77 44.91 -8.15
C ALA A 178 -19.69 45.28 -7.12
N VAL A 179 -20.08 45.44 -5.85
CA VAL A 179 -19.14 45.68 -4.75
C VAL A 179 -18.13 44.55 -4.64
N ARG A 180 -18.57 43.29 -4.68
CA ARG A 180 -17.66 42.12 -4.58
C ARG A 180 -16.64 42.06 -5.72
N PHE A 181 -17.07 42.30 -6.97
CA PHE A 181 -16.15 42.32 -8.10
C PHE A 181 -15.15 43.47 -8.00
N TYR A 182 -15.59 44.65 -7.56
CA TYR A 182 -14.72 45.81 -7.37
C TYR A 182 -13.72 45.61 -6.22
N THR A 183 -14.16 45.12 -5.05
CA THR A 183 -13.27 44.78 -3.93
C THR A 183 -12.25 43.70 -4.31
N GLY A 184 -12.65 42.71 -5.12
CA GLY A 184 -11.73 41.68 -5.62
C GLY A 184 -10.66 42.20 -6.59
N ALA A 185 -10.95 43.28 -7.33
CA ALA A 185 -10.02 43.93 -8.25
C ALA A 185 -9.14 45.01 -7.57
N MET A 186 -9.56 45.54 -6.42
CA MET A 186 -8.88 46.62 -5.69
C MET A 186 -7.37 46.37 -5.42
N PRO A 187 -6.91 45.17 -5.01
CA PRO A 187 -5.48 44.93 -4.81
C PRO A 187 -4.65 45.09 -6.10
N ILE A 188 -5.24 44.76 -7.24
CA ILE A 188 -4.59 44.87 -8.55
C ILE A 188 -4.54 46.34 -8.98
N PHE A 189 -5.62 47.09 -8.77
CA PHE A 189 -5.63 48.54 -9.03
C PHE A 189 -4.69 49.32 -8.09
N LYS A 190 -4.48 48.87 -6.85
CA LYS A 190 -3.51 49.49 -5.95
C LYS A 190 -2.06 49.27 -6.40
N ALA A 191 -1.77 48.08 -6.95
CA ALA A 191 -0.41 47.72 -7.38
C ALA A 191 -0.07 48.19 -8.81
N TYR A 192 -1.04 48.15 -9.73
CA TYR A 192 -0.82 48.37 -11.17
C TYR A 192 -1.78 49.40 -11.79
N GLY A 193 -2.66 50.00 -10.99
CA GLY A 193 -3.68 50.92 -11.49
C GLY A 193 -3.15 52.26 -11.98
N ASP A 194 -1.94 52.67 -11.58
CA ASP A 194 -1.36 53.95 -12.04
C ASP A 194 -0.42 53.76 -13.24
N SER A 195 -0.29 52.52 -13.74
CA SER A 195 0.48 52.18 -14.95
C SER A 195 -0.43 51.55 -16.00
N SER A 196 -0.37 50.24 -16.18
CA SER A 196 -1.03 49.51 -17.28
C SER A 196 -2.55 49.50 -17.22
N PHE A 197 -3.16 49.69 -16.05
CA PHE A 197 -4.62 49.63 -15.86
C PHE A 197 -5.26 50.98 -15.53
N GLN A 198 -4.62 52.10 -15.84
CA GLN A 198 -5.10 53.44 -15.47
C GLN A 198 -6.48 53.77 -16.05
N ASP A 199 -6.71 53.48 -17.32
CA ASP A 199 -7.98 53.77 -17.96
C ASP A 199 -9.11 52.87 -17.42
N CYS A 200 -8.81 51.60 -17.17
CA CYS A 200 -9.76 50.66 -16.55
C CYS A 200 -10.08 51.04 -15.10
N LYS A 201 -9.09 51.52 -14.33
CA LYS A 201 -9.29 51.99 -12.96
C LYS A 201 -10.21 53.21 -12.95
N LYS A 202 -9.91 54.23 -13.76
CA LYS A 202 -10.75 55.43 -13.89
C LYS A 202 -12.18 55.09 -14.31
N ALA A 203 -12.34 54.28 -15.37
CA ALA A 203 -13.66 53.86 -15.83
C ALA A 203 -14.42 53.05 -14.77
N SER A 204 -13.73 52.20 -14.00
CA SER A 204 -14.36 51.44 -12.90
C SER A 204 -14.76 52.35 -11.74
N GLU A 205 -13.93 53.32 -11.37
CA GLU A 205 -14.20 54.31 -10.30
C GLU A 205 -15.37 55.24 -10.65
N GLU A 206 -15.49 55.64 -11.92
CA GLU A 206 -16.63 56.43 -12.43
C GLU A 206 -17.94 55.64 -12.32
N VAL A 207 -17.95 54.40 -12.81
CA VAL A 207 -19.12 53.51 -12.72
C VAL A 207 -19.45 53.21 -11.24
N MET A 208 -18.44 53.04 -10.40
CA MET A 208 -18.61 52.81 -8.97
C MET A 208 -19.18 54.03 -8.24
N SER A 209 -18.77 55.24 -8.62
CA SER A 209 -19.32 56.49 -8.07
C SER A 209 -20.82 56.61 -8.37
N VAL A 210 -21.26 56.19 -9.55
CA VAL A 210 -22.70 56.12 -9.89
C VAL A 210 -23.42 55.09 -9.01
N ILE A 211 -22.81 53.94 -8.74
CA ILE A 211 -23.38 52.92 -7.84
C ILE A 211 -23.50 53.47 -6.41
N VAL A 212 -22.46 54.16 -5.91
CA VAL A 212 -22.47 54.77 -4.58
C VAL A 212 -23.57 55.82 -4.46
N ASN A 213 -23.72 56.71 -5.46
CA ASN A 213 -24.81 57.68 -5.47
C ASN A 213 -26.19 57.01 -5.46
N LYS A 214 -26.40 55.98 -6.30
CA LYS A 214 -27.65 55.21 -6.30
C LYS A 214 -27.92 54.50 -4.98
N LEU A 215 -26.89 53.96 -4.32
CA LEU A 215 -27.03 53.34 -3.00
C LEU A 215 -27.36 54.39 -1.93
N GLN A 216 -26.78 55.58 -2.00
CA GLN A 216 -27.06 56.69 -1.09
C GLN A 216 -28.48 57.25 -1.28
N ASP A 217 -28.96 57.31 -2.53
CA ASP A 217 -30.36 57.64 -2.85
C ASP A 217 -31.33 56.60 -2.28
N LYS A 218 -30.98 55.31 -2.36
CA LYS A 218 -31.75 54.20 -1.76
C LYS A 218 -31.78 54.24 -0.23
N VAL A 219 -30.69 54.65 0.42
CA VAL A 219 -30.62 54.85 1.88
C VAL A 219 -31.46 56.05 2.33
N SER A 220 -31.51 57.10 1.51
CA SER A 220 -32.23 58.36 1.79
C SER A 220 -33.72 58.29 1.44
N SER A 221 -34.12 57.38 0.57
CA SER A 221 -35.51 57.20 0.15
C SER A 221 -36.32 56.46 1.22
N GLU A 222 -37.32 57.13 1.79
CA GLU A 222 -38.26 56.56 2.78
C GLU A 222 -39.21 55.49 2.19
N SER A 223 -39.18 55.28 0.86
CA SER A 223 -40.05 54.33 0.14
C SER A 223 -39.50 52.90 0.06
N GLU A 224 -38.24 52.64 0.45
CA GLU A 224 -37.62 51.32 0.32
C GLU A 224 -37.65 50.52 1.64
N SER A 225 -37.68 49.18 1.50
CA SER A 225 -37.74 48.27 2.65
C SER A 225 -36.52 48.42 3.57
N ILE A 226 -36.73 48.22 4.87
CA ILE A 226 -35.68 48.30 5.91
C ILE A 226 -34.51 47.35 5.60
N GLN A 227 -34.79 46.20 4.97
CA GLN A 227 -33.78 45.21 4.57
C GLN A 227 -32.89 45.73 3.44
N THR A 228 -33.47 46.33 2.40
CA THR A 228 -32.75 46.90 1.26
C THR A 228 -31.85 48.07 1.68
N ARG A 229 -32.32 48.87 2.64
CA ARG A 229 -31.54 49.96 3.24
C ARG A 229 -30.38 49.44 4.09
N ALA A 230 -30.58 48.38 4.86
CA ALA A 230 -29.52 47.75 5.65
C ALA A 230 -28.43 47.12 4.76
N GLU A 231 -28.83 46.43 3.69
CA GLU A 231 -27.90 45.87 2.71
C GLU A 231 -27.10 46.97 1.99
N ALA A 232 -27.74 48.08 1.62
CA ALA A 232 -27.05 49.23 1.03
C ALA A 232 -26.00 49.85 1.98
N VAL A 233 -26.32 50.01 3.27
CA VAL A 233 -25.37 50.50 4.29
C VAL A 233 -24.20 49.53 4.48
N MET A 234 -24.45 48.21 4.50
CA MET A 234 -23.37 47.21 4.60
C MET A 234 -22.44 47.22 3.38
N LEU A 235 -23.01 47.36 2.17
CA LEU A 235 -22.23 47.42 0.93
C LEU A 235 -21.39 48.70 0.84
N LEU A 236 -21.91 49.83 1.32
CA LEU A 236 -21.14 51.09 1.41
C LEU A 236 -19.98 50.98 2.40
N LYS A 237 -20.18 50.28 3.53
CA LYS A 237 -19.10 49.99 4.50
C LYS A 237 -18.00 49.11 3.92
N GLN A 238 -18.36 48.14 3.07
CA GLN A 238 -17.39 47.22 2.45
C GLN A 238 -16.47 47.90 1.41
N LEU A 239 -16.83 49.08 0.92
CA LEU A 239 -16.06 49.86 -0.07
C LEU A 239 -15.09 50.87 0.55
N ASP A 240 -15.01 50.94 1.88
CA ASP A 240 -14.07 51.82 2.61
C ASP A 240 -14.17 53.31 2.21
N PHE A 241 -15.33 53.80 1.76
CA PHE A 241 -15.56 55.22 1.52
C PHE A 241 -15.94 55.92 2.84
N PRO A 242 -15.07 56.78 3.41
CA PRO A 242 -15.36 57.49 4.64
C PRO A 242 -15.87 58.88 4.27
N LYS A 243 -17.17 59.00 3.95
CA LYS A 243 -17.80 60.32 3.91
C LYS A 243 -19.13 60.30 4.63
N GLY A 244 -19.07 60.79 5.87
CA GLY A 244 -20.19 61.34 6.63
C GLY A 244 -21.30 60.36 6.93
N TYR A 245 -21.09 59.43 7.86
CA TYR A 245 -22.21 58.83 8.56
C TYR A 245 -23.02 59.96 9.21
N THR A 246 -24.16 60.29 8.62
CA THR A 246 -25.10 61.17 9.29
C THR A 246 -25.75 60.39 10.42
N THR A 247 -26.17 61.09 11.47
CA THR A 247 -26.86 60.50 12.63
C THR A 247 -28.09 59.66 12.24
N ARG A 248 -28.63 59.85 11.03
CA ARG A 248 -29.68 59.03 10.41
C ARG A 248 -29.20 57.62 10.03
N ASP A 249 -27.98 57.47 9.52
CA ASP A 249 -27.39 56.18 9.11
C ASP A 249 -27.13 55.26 10.31
N VAL A 250 -26.72 55.86 11.44
CA VAL A 250 -26.55 55.14 12.72
C VAL A 250 -27.90 54.65 13.25
N HIS A 251 -28.96 55.47 13.15
CA HIS A 251 -30.31 55.09 13.59
C HIS A 251 -30.88 53.93 12.77
N ILE A 252 -30.67 53.92 11.46
CA ILE A 252 -31.12 52.84 10.55
C ILE A 252 -30.31 51.55 10.80
N CYS A 253 -29.01 51.66 11.04
CA CYS A 253 -28.16 50.51 11.37
C CYS A 253 -28.53 49.90 12.73
N ILE A 254 -28.86 50.72 13.73
CA ILE A 254 -29.38 50.27 15.03
C ILE A 254 -30.76 49.61 14.88
N GLN A 255 -31.68 50.18 14.09
CA GLN A 255 -33.00 49.60 13.84
C GLN A 255 -32.95 48.26 13.09
N SER A 256 -32.02 48.09 12.15
CA SER A 256 -31.86 46.83 11.41
C SER A 256 -31.15 45.74 12.24
N LEU A 257 -30.19 46.12 13.09
CA LEU A 257 -29.55 45.19 14.05
C LEU A 257 -30.51 44.76 15.17
N ALA A 258 -31.40 45.64 15.61
CA ALA A 258 -32.48 45.30 16.54
C ALA A 258 -33.49 44.29 15.95
N TYR A 259 -33.60 44.22 14.63
CA TYR A 259 -34.50 43.28 13.93
C TYR A 259 -33.88 41.90 13.70
N THR A 260 -32.54 41.79 13.70
CA THR A 260 -31.81 40.54 13.40
C THR A 260 -31.23 39.84 14.63
N HIS A 261 -30.92 40.58 15.69
CA HIS A 261 -30.52 40.03 16.99
C HIS A 261 -31.41 40.63 18.08
N GLY A 262 -32.34 39.83 18.62
CA GLY A 262 -33.21 40.18 19.73
C GLY A 262 -32.47 40.33 21.06
N ASN A 263 -31.46 41.21 21.14
CA ASN A 263 -30.81 41.57 22.38
C ASN A 263 -30.24 43.00 22.31
N MET A 264 -31.04 43.98 22.71
CA MET A 264 -30.77 45.42 22.59
C MET A 264 -29.71 45.97 23.56
N GLU A 265 -29.21 45.20 24.54
CA GLU A 265 -28.49 45.81 25.67
C GLU A 265 -26.96 45.83 25.57
N ASN A 266 -26.32 44.93 24.81
CA ASN A 266 -24.85 44.79 24.85
C ASN A 266 -24.07 45.63 23.83
N PHE A 267 -24.70 46.15 22.77
CA PHE A 267 -23.98 46.91 21.72
C PHE A 267 -24.15 48.43 21.83
N ALA A 268 -25.24 48.90 22.46
CA ALA A 268 -25.45 50.32 22.75
C ALA A 268 -24.32 50.89 23.63
N PHE A 269 -23.78 50.07 24.53
CA PHE A 269 -22.66 50.46 25.38
C PHE A 269 -21.35 50.64 24.60
N HIS A 270 -21.07 49.77 23.62
CA HIS A 270 -19.80 49.81 22.89
C HIS A 270 -19.76 50.91 21.81
N VAL A 271 -20.91 51.28 21.24
CA VAL A 271 -20.98 52.35 20.23
C VAL A 271 -21.06 53.74 20.89
N LEU A 272 -21.74 53.89 22.04
CA LEU A 272 -21.78 55.17 22.75
C LEU A 272 -20.47 55.52 23.46
N PHE A 273 -19.70 54.54 23.95
CA PHE A 273 -18.43 54.82 24.65
C PHE A 273 -17.20 54.92 23.75
N SER A 274 -17.23 54.38 22.53
CA SER A 274 -16.08 54.50 21.61
C SER A 274 -15.98 55.88 20.92
N GLY A 275 -16.90 56.80 21.21
CA GLY A 275 -16.89 58.18 20.72
C GLY A 275 -16.57 59.24 21.79
N TYR A 276 -16.14 58.83 22.99
CA TYR A 276 -15.75 59.74 24.08
C TYR A 276 -14.43 59.31 24.73
N VAL A 277 -13.40 59.02 23.93
CA VAL A 277 -11.96 59.24 24.23
C VAL A 277 -11.26 59.53 22.91
#